data_AF-A0A1I1RN30-F1
#
_entry.id   AF-A0A1I1RN30-F1
#
_cell.length_a   1.000
_cell.length_b   1.000
_cell.length_c   1.000
_cell.angle_alpha   90.00
_cell.angle_beta   90.00
_cell.angle_gamma   90.00
#
_symmetry.space_group_name_H-M   'P 1'
#
loop_
_entity.id
_entity.type
_entity.pdbx_description
1 polymer ?
#
loop_
_entity_poly.entity_id
_entity_poly.type
_entity_poly.pdbx_seq_one_letter_code
_entity_poly.pdbx_strand_id
1 'polypeptide(L)'
;MRLALIDAAFDLSLIGRGLDAAYQIDDIALSKARASPFWLNELWLEKLTMRRVSLHDPASAEKFIATYMDELEQTVTVFNERAATFGKLALAAHDHNQPQLAAQSLRHAVDCLLGYGWRKDAFANDVLTVLEMMIEAGDHDAKQTLLALAGAFHRITDYTDGDGTNHIRSEYYAAVAKHYPERIAPMLNDLIWAEDWRYVEDLYEELPSLPLAQTAEGAALLSTFIMPSGVVVERRPEA
;
A
#
# COMPACT_ATOMS: atom_id res chain seq x y z
N MET A 1 -23.18 7.45 6.44
CA MET A 1 -24.07 6.31 6.81
C MET A 1 -23.35 5.28 7.68
N ARG A 2 -22.22 4.69 7.25
CA ARG A 2 -21.46 3.69 8.05
C ARG A 2 -21.07 4.17 9.46
N LEU A 3 -20.50 5.37 9.57
CA LEU A 3 -20.11 5.97 10.86
C LEU A 3 -21.30 6.04 11.85
N ALA A 4 -22.43 6.58 11.40
CA ALA A 4 -23.63 6.72 12.22
C ALA A 4 -24.21 5.37 12.69
N LEU A 5 -24.12 4.33 11.86
CA LEU A 5 -24.56 2.98 12.24
C LEU A 5 -23.62 2.34 13.28
N ILE A 6 -22.30 2.52 13.13
CA ILE A 6 -21.32 2.04 14.12
C ILE A 6 -21.48 2.79 15.44
N ASP A 7 -21.70 4.10 15.41
CA ASP A 7 -21.97 4.90 16.61
C ASP A 7 -23.24 4.43 17.34
N ALA A 8 -24.34 4.28 16.59
CA ALA A 8 -25.59 3.76 17.15
C ALA A 8 -25.42 2.34 17.73
N ALA A 9 -24.71 1.46 17.02
CA ALA A 9 -24.44 0.10 17.50
C ALA A 9 -23.63 0.11 18.80
N PHE A 10 -22.58 0.94 18.88
CA PHE A 10 -21.75 1.05 20.08
C PHE A 10 -22.55 1.61 21.26
N ASP A 11 -23.36 2.65 21.04
CA ASP A 11 -24.22 3.24 22.08
C ASP A 11 -25.26 2.23 22.56
N LEU A 12 -25.85 1.43 21.67
CA LEU A 12 -26.77 0.34 22.04
C LEU A 12 -26.07 -0.74 22.87
N SER A 13 -24.83 -1.11 22.56
CA SER A 13 -24.05 -2.05 23.38
C SER A 13 -23.74 -1.48 24.76
N LEU A 14 -23.46 -0.17 24.87
CA LEU A 14 -23.28 0.48 26.17
C LEU A 14 -24.57 0.53 26.98
N ILE A 15 -25.70 0.86 26.35
CA ILE A 15 -27.02 0.81 26.99
C ILE A 15 -27.32 -0.61 27.45
N GLY A 16 -27.05 -1.62 26.61
CA GLY A 16 -27.17 -3.03 26.94
C GLY A 16 -26.38 -3.40 28.20
N ARG A 17 -25.12 -2.96 28.28
CA ARG A 17 -24.28 -3.13 29.47
C ARG A 17 -24.81 -2.39 30.70
N GLY A 18 -25.39 -1.20 30.51
CA GLY A 18 -26.03 -0.45 31.59
C GLY A 18 -27.30 -1.12 32.15
N LEU A 19 -28.03 -1.84 31.29
CA LEU A 19 -29.22 -2.60 31.67
C LEU A 19 -28.88 -3.98 32.27
N ASP A 20 -27.84 -4.63 31.73
CA ASP A 20 -27.31 -5.90 32.21
C ASP A 20 -25.79 -5.84 32.27
N ALA A 21 -25.23 -5.84 33.48
CA ALA A 21 -23.80 -5.80 33.69
C ALA A 21 -23.06 -7.00 33.07
N ALA A 22 -23.75 -8.13 32.85
CA ALA A 22 -23.19 -9.32 32.21
C ALA A 22 -23.21 -9.23 30.67
N TYR A 23 -23.93 -8.27 30.07
CA TYR A 23 -24.05 -8.14 28.63
C TYR A 23 -22.67 -8.01 27.96
N GLN A 24 -22.34 -8.95 27.08
CA GLN A 24 -21.14 -8.93 26.26
C GLN A 24 -21.48 -9.26 24.81
N ILE A 25 -20.69 -8.73 23.89
CA ILE A 25 -20.73 -9.09 22.48
C ILE A 25 -20.00 -10.43 22.35
N ASP A 26 -20.76 -11.47 22.04
CA ASP A 26 -20.23 -12.81 21.75
C ASP A 26 -19.74 -12.94 20.30
N ASP A 27 -19.15 -14.09 19.98
CA ASP A 27 -18.63 -14.36 18.63
C ASP A 27 -19.75 -14.42 17.56
N ILE A 28 -20.95 -14.86 17.93
CA ILE A 28 -22.06 -15.00 17.00
C ILE A 28 -22.54 -13.61 16.57
N ALA A 29 -22.70 -12.70 17.52
CA ALA A 29 -23.08 -11.31 17.28
C ALA A 29 -22.00 -10.58 16.47
N LEU A 30 -20.73 -10.74 16.84
CA LEU A 30 -19.61 -10.16 16.08
C LEU A 30 -19.58 -10.66 14.63
N SER A 31 -19.66 -11.98 14.43
CA SER A 31 -19.59 -12.58 13.09
C SER A 31 -20.74 -12.11 12.19
N LYS A 32 -21.95 -11.97 12.75
CA LYS A 32 -23.10 -11.39 12.03
C LYS A 32 -22.88 -9.92 11.68
N ALA A 33 -22.32 -9.14 12.60
CA ALA A 33 -22.00 -7.73 12.34
C ALA A 33 -20.94 -7.60 11.22
N ARG A 34 -19.87 -8.42 11.26
CA ARG A 34 -18.80 -8.43 10.25
C ARG A 34 -19.26 -8.81 8.85
N ALA A 35 -20.31 -9.63 8.73
CA ALA A 35 -20.91 -9.97 7.44
C ALA A 35 -21.69 -8.80 6.79
N SER A 36 -21.94 -7.72 7.52
CA SER A 36 -22.65 -6.54 7.01
C SER A 36 -21.74 -5.67 6.13
N PRO A 37 -22.25 -5.11 5.01
CA PRO A 37 -21.51 -4.16 4.18
C PRO A 37 -21.23 -2.80 4.87
N PHE A 38 -21.76 -2.62 6.09
CA PHE A 38 -21.56 -1.43 6.90
C PHE A 38 -20.47 -1.60 7.97
N TRP A 39 -19.93 -2.81 8.14
CA TRP A 39 -18.86 -3.08 9.09
C TRP A 39 -17.51 -2.57 8.58
N LEU A 40 -16.74 -1.96 9.49
CA LEU A 40 -15.35 -1.55 9.27
C LEU A 40 -14.58 -1.80 10.57
N ASN A 41 -13.54 -2.63 10.51
CA ASN A 41 -12.74 -3.00 11.68
C ASN A 41 -12.08 -1.76 12.30
N GLU A 42 -11.60 -0.84 11.46
CA GLU A 42 -10.92 0.40 11.82
C GLU A 42 -11.82 1.25 12.73
N LEU A 43 -13.08 1.45 12.31
CA LEU A 43 -14.03 2.30 13.02
C LEU A 43 -14.48 1.66 14.33
N TRP A 44 -14.66 0.34 14.36
CA TRP A 44 -15.02 -0.38 15.58
C TRP A 44 -13.87 -0.33 16.61
N LEU A 45 -12.64 -0.61 16.16
CA LEU A 45 -11.44 -0.54 16.98
C LEU A 45 -11.20 0.88 17.55
N GLU A 46 -11.43 1.91 16.74
CA GLU A 46 -11.36 3.31 17.18
C GLU A 46 -12.31 3.57 18.36
N LYS A 47 -13.54 3.07 18.30
CA LYS A 47 -14.52 3.28 19.37
C LYS A 47 -14.16 2.53 20.65
N LEU A 48 -13.72 1.27 20.53
CA LEU A 48 -13.26 0.47 21.67
C LEU A 48 -12.09 1.16 22.40
N THR A 49 -11.11 1.64 21.64
CA THR A 49 -9.89 2.25 22.19
C THR A 49 -10.09 3.67 22.69
N MET A 50 -10.87 4.51 22.01
CA MET A 50 -11.17 5.88 22.44
C MET A 50 -11.97 5.90 23.74
N ARG A 51 -12.93 4.98 23.89
CA ARG A 51 -13.80 4.92 25.07
C ARG A 51 -13.26 4.01 26.18
N ARG A 52 -12.22 3.20 25.90
CA ARG A 52 -11.59 2.25 26.84
C ARG A 52 -12.61 1.31 27.49
N VAL A 53 -13.53 0.77 26.68
CA VAL A 53 -14.61 -0.10 27.16
C VAL A 53 -14.42 -1.54 26.67
N SER A 54 -14.56 -2.49 27.59
CA SER A 54 -14.60 -3.91 27.29
C SER A 54 -16.04 -4.34 26.97
N LEU A 55 -16.39 -4.36 25.68
CA LEU A 55 -17.73 -4.74 25.22
C LEU A 55 -17.81 -6.21 24.79
N HIS A 56 -16.70 -6.81 24.41
CA HIS A 56 -16.66 -8.19 23.98
C HIS A 56 -16.53 -9.15 25.17
N ASP A 57 -17.00 -10.38 24.98
CA ASP A 57 -16.54 -11.49 25.80
C ASP A 57 -15.08 -11.84 25.40
N PRO A 58 -14.35 -12.63 26.22
CA PRO A 58 -12.95 -12.96 25.93
C PRO A 58 -12.74 -13.62 24.55
N ALA A 59 -13.63 -14.52 24.14
CA ALA A 59 -13.49 -15.27 22.89
C ALA A 59 -13.74 -14.40 21.66
N SER A 60 -14.75 -13.54 21.71
CA SER A 60 -15.10 -12.57 20.67
C SER A 60 -14.00 -11.51 20.53
N ALA A 61 -13.44 -11.04 21.66
CA ALA A 61 -12.30 -10.13 21.66
C ALA A 61 -11.07 -10.76 20.99
N GLU A 62 -10.71 -11.98 21.41
CA GLU A 62 -9.58 -12.73 20.85
C GLU A 62 -9.72 -12.88 19.33
N LYS A 63 -10.88 -13.35 18.87
CA LYS A 63 -11.14 -13.54 17.44
C LYS A 63 -11.10 -12.24 16.65
N PHE A 64 -11.72 -11.16 17.17
CA PHE A 64 -11.68 -9.86 16.53
C PHE A 64 -10.23 -9.38 16.35
N ILE A 65 -9.46 -9.39 17.43
CA ILE A 65 -8.08 -8.89 17.46
C ILE A 65 -7.19 -9.75 16.56
N ALA A 66 -7.19 -11.07 16.73
CA ALA A 66 -6.34 -11.98 15.96
C ALA A 66 -6.65 -11.90 14.46
N THR A 67 -7.95 -11.91 14.09
CA THR A 67 -8.31 -11.83 12.67
C THR A 67 -7.90 -10.48 12.07
N TYR A 68 -8.07 -9.38 12.80
CA TYR A 68 -7.69 -8.07 12.27
C TYR A 68 -6.17 -7.89 12.20
N MET A 69 -5.41 -8.50 13.12
CA MET A 69 -3.95 -8.60 12.99
C MET A 69 -3.55 -9.36 11.73
N ASP A 70 -4.13 -10.54 11.48
CA ASP A 70 -3.83 -11.34 10.28
C ASP A 70 -4.15 -10.59 8.99
N GLU A 71 -5.29 -9.86 8.95
CA GLU A 71 -5.67 -9.02 7.82
C GLU A 71 -4.64 -7.88 7.58
N LEU A 72 -4.18 -7.22 8.64
CA LEU A 72 -3.16 -6.16 8.55
C LEU A 72 -1.78 -6.72 8.15
N GLU A 73 -1.47 -7.95 8.50
CA GLU A 73 -0.25 -8.62 8.06
C GLU A 73 -0.24 -8.90 6.56
N GLN A 74 -1.41 -9.20 5.99
CA GLN A 74 -1.59 -9.51 4.58
C GLN A 74 -1.86 -8.27 3.70
N THR A 75 -2.09 -7.11 4.32
CA THR A 75 -2.43 -5.87 3.60
C THR A 75 -1.26 -4.90 3.57
N VAL A 76 -0.94 -4.37 2.39
CA VAL A 76 0.01 -3.27 2.23
C VAL A 76 -0.69 -1.96 2.56
N THR A 77 -0.21 -1.25 3.58
CA THR A 77 -0.76 0.03 4.05
C THR A 77 0.38 0.97 4.42
N VAL A 78 0.06 2.26 4.54
CA VAL A 78 1.04 3.25 4.98
C VAL A 78 1.50 2.92 6.40
N PHE A 79 2.81 2.93 6.57
CA PHE A 79 3.47 2.34 7.71
C PHE A 79 3.12 2.98 9.07
N ASN A 80 2.95 4.31 9.11
CA ASN A 80 2.52 5.03 10.32
C ASN A 80 1.08 4.67 10.71
N GLU A 81 0.20 4.48 9.73
CA GLU A 81 -1.19 4.03 9.96
C GLU A 81 -1.21 2.59 10.46
N ARG A 82 -0.35 1.73 9.92
CA ARG A 82 -0.18 0.34 10.37
C ARG A 82 0.34 0.28 11.80
N ALA A 83 1.37 1.06 12.13
CA ALA A 83 1.90 1.16 13.50
C ALA A 83 0.83 1.65 14.49
N ALA A 84 0.06 2.68 14.12
CA ALA A 84 -1.03 3.20 14.94
C ALA A 84 -2.14 2.17 15.14
N THR A 85 -2.51 1.43 14.10
CA THR A 85 -3.54 0.39 14.17
C THR A 85 -3.11 -0.78 15.05
N PHE A 86 -1.87 -1.26 14.92
CA PHE A 86 -1.33 -2.26 15.85
C PHE A 86 -1.25 -1.76 17.30
N GLY A 87 -0.94 -0.49 17.52
CA GLY A 87 -1.01 0.13 18.85
C GLY A 87 -2.43 0.12 19.44
N LYS A 88 -3.43 0.40 18.63
CA LYS A 88 -4.85 0.31 19.02
C LYS A 88 -5.28 -1.13 19.31
N LEU A 89 -4.84 -2.10 18.50
CA LEU A 89 -5.08 -3.53 18.74
C LEU A 89 -4.46 -3.99 20.05
N ALA A 90 -3.23 -3.54 20.36
CA ALA A 90 -2.58 -3.84 21.63
C ALA A 90 -3.38 -3.29 22.83
N LEU A 91 -3.89 -2.06 22.70
CA LEU A 91 -4.73 -1.43 23.72
C LEU A 91 -6.07 -2.16 23.89
N ALA A 92 -6.74 -2.51 22.79
CA ALA A 92 -7.99 -3.27 22.83
C ALA A 92 -7.78 -4.66 23.45
N ALA A 93 -6.68 -5.34 23.12
CA ALA A 93 -6.32 -6.62 23.72
C ALA A 93 -6.08 -6.50 25.23
N HIS A 94 -5.38 -5.46 25.66
CA HIS A 94 -5.18 -5.17 27.07
C HIS A 94 -6.51 -4.94 27.81
N ASP A 95 -7.39 -4.10 27.25
CA ASP A 95 -8.70 -3.78 27.85
C ASP A 95 -9.66 -5.01 27.89
N HIS A 96 -9.39 -6.03 27.08
CA HIS A 96 -10.15 -7.30 27.08
C HIS A 96 -9.40 -8.46 27.76
N ASN A 97 -8.36 -8.17 28.55
CA ASN A 97 -7.56 -9.17 29.27
C ASN A 97 -6.93 -10.26 28.38
N GLN A 98 -6.44 -9.87 27.21
CA GLN A 98 -5.73 -10.73 26.25
C GLN A 98 -4.23 -10.39 26.20
N PRO A 99 -3.43 -10.72 27.24
CA PRO A 99 -2.06 -10.24 27.37
C PRO A 99 -1.10 -10.75 26.28
N GLN A 100 -1.33 -11.96 25.76
CA GLN A 100 -0.50 -12.51 24.67
C GLN A 100 -0.70 -11.72 23.38
N LEU A 101 -1.96 -11.48 23.00
CA LEU A 101 -2.29 -10.66 21.82
C LEU A 101 -1.87 -9.20 21.98
N ALA A 102 -1.98 -8.66 23.21
CA ALA A 102 -1.49 -7.31 23.50
C ALA A 102 0.02 -7.19 23.26
N ALA A 103 0.80 -8.16 23.77
CA ALA A 103 2.24 -8.19 23.56
C ALA A 103 2.61 -8.39 22.08
N GLN A 104 1.89 -9.27 21.37
CA GLN A 104 2.12 -9.50 19.94
C GLN A 104 1.81 -8.26 19.11
N SER A 105 0.63 -7.65 19.29
CA SER A 105 0.24 -6.40 18.63
C SER A 105 1.24 -5.28 18.90
N LEU A 106 1.70 -5.15 20.15
CA LEU A 106 2.69 -4.14 20.52
C LEU A 106 4.04 -4.40 19.84
N ARG A 107 4.46 -5.67 19.72
CA ARG A 107 5.66 -6.03 18.96
C ARG A 107 5.53 -5.61 17.50
N HIS A 108 4.41 -5.89 16.83
CA HIS A 108 4.20 -5.43 15.46
C HIS A 108 4.20 -3.90 15.34
N ALA A 109 3.60 -3.19 16.29
CA ALA A 109 3.65 -1.74 16.33
C ALA A 109 5.09 -1.22 16.47
N VAL A 110 5.91 -1.87 17.32
CA VAL A 110 7.32 -1.55 17.52
C VAL A 110 8.16 -1.92 16.31
N ASP A 111 7.92 -3.07 15.66
CA ASP A 111 8.60 -3.47 14.43
C ASP A 111 8.31 -2.47 13.31
N CYS A 112 7.08 -1.93 13.29
CA CYS A 112 6.79 -0.76 12.48
C CYS A 112 7.64 0.43 12.97
N LEU A 113 7.48 0.92 14.19
CA LEU A 113 8.19 2.12 14.65
C LEU A 113 9.74 2.04 14.55
N LEU A 114 10.37 0.88 14.73
CA LEU A 114 11.81 0.66 14.59
C LEU A 114 12.23 0.46 13.14
N GLY A 115 11.33 -0.05 12.30
CA GLY A 115 11.45 0.06 10.86
C GLY A 115 11.32 1.50 10.34
N TYR A 116 11.47 2.55 11.16
CA TYR A 116 11.59 3.94 10.72
C TYR A 116 12.70 4.17 9.67
N GLY A 117 13.66 3.23 9.53
CA GLY A 117 14.60 3.18 8.40
C GLY A 117 13.95 2.85 7.04
N TRP A 118 12.64 2.60 7.01
CA TRP A 118 11.83 2.27 5.83
C TRP A 118 10.87 3.40 5.43
N ARG A 119 10.84 4.51 6.20
CA ARG A 119 10.04 5.71 5.87
C ARG A 119 10.44 6.27 4.48
N LYS A 120 11.73 6.16 4.21
CA LYS A 120 12.34 6.19 2.88
C LYS A 120 13.02 4.84 2.77
N ASP A 121 12.69 4.01 1.78
CA ASP A 121 13.61 2.95 1.42
C ASP A 121 14.81 3.62 0.76
N ALA A 122 15.70 4.19 1.59
CA ALA A 122 16.80 5.04 1.15
C ALA A 122 17.76 4.28 0.23
N PHE A 123 17.74 2.95 0.30
CA PHE A 123 18.58 2.09 -0.50
C PHE A 123 17.84 1.49 -1.70
N ALA A 124 16.53 1.64 -1.85
CA ALA A 124 15.82 1.09 -3.02
C ALA A 124 16.35 1.68 -4.34
N ASN A 125 16.69 2.97 -4.35
CA ASN A 125 17.33 3.59 -5.51
C ASN A 125 18.77 3.06 -5.71
N ASP A 126 19.55 2.93 -4.63
CA ASP A 126 20.90 2.35 -4.71
C ASP A 126 20.86 0.90 -5.24
N VAL A 127 19.89 0.10 -4.81
CA VAL A 127 19.68 -1.28 -5.30
C VAL A 127 19.35 -1.29 -6.78
N LEU A 128 18.45 -0.41 -7.23
CA LEU A 128 18.09 -0.30 -8.65
C LEU A 128 19.31 0.11 -9.49
N THR A 129 20.05 1.12 -9.04
CA THR A 129 21.29 1.61 -9.67
C THR A 129 22.32 0.49 -9.78
N VAL A 130 22.57 -0.25 -8.70
CA VAL A 130 23.51 -1.38 -8.70
C VAL A 130 23.07 -2.47 -9.66
N LEU A 131 21.78 -2.81 -9.70
CA LEU A 131 21.25 -3.80 -10.64
C LEU A 131 21.47 -3.38 -12.09
N GLU A 132 21.16 -2.13 -12.45
CA GLU A 132 21.44 -1.62 -13.80
C GLU A 132 22.93 -1.70 -14.15
N MET A 133 23.80 -1.28 -13.25
CA MET A 133 25.26 -1.39 -13.44
C MET A 133 25.71 -2.84 -13.65
N MET A 134 25.16 -3.79 -12.88
CA MET A 134 25.45 -5.22 -13.04
C MET A 134 24.95 -5.76 -14.38
N ILE A 135 23.74 -5.38 -14.80
CA ILE A 135 23.18 -5.77 -16.10
C ILE A 135 24.05 -5.24 -17.25
N GLU A 136 24.48 -3.97 -17.17
CA GLU A 136 25.36 -3.34 -18.16
C GLU A 136 26.75 -3.99 -18.20
N ALA A 137 27.25 -4.47 -17.06
CA ALA A 137 28.48 -5.26 -16.96
C ALA A 137 28.33 -6.70 -17.49
N GLY A 138 27.13 -7.13 -17.88
CA GLY A 138 26.85 -8.45 -18.44
C GLY A 138 26.41 -9.51 -17.44
N ASP A 139 26.01 -9.12 -16.22
CA ASP A 139 25.46 -10.05 -15.23
C ASP A 139 24.03 -10.48 -15.62
N HIS A 140 23.88 -11.75 -15.94
CA HIS A 140 22.59 -12.33 -16.33
C HIS A 140 21.63 -12.55 -15.14
N ASP A 141 22.14 -12.73 -13.93
CA ASP A 141 21.33 -12.95 -12.74
C ASP A 141 20.74 -11.63 -12.23
N ALA A 142 21.44 -10.51 -12.44
CA ALA A 142 20.94 -9.18 -12.15
C ALA A 142 19.65 -8.84 -12.92
N LYS A 143 19.58 -9.25 -14.20
CA LYS A 143 18.37 -9.10 -15.02
C LYS A 143 17.16 -9.83 -14.41
N GLN A 144 17.34 -11.08 -13.99
CA GLN A 144 16.26 -11.84 -13.34
C GLN A 144 15.87 -11.27 -11.98
N THR A 145 16.86 -10.76 -11.24
CA THR A 145 16.64 -10.11 -9.94
C THR A 145 15.79 -8.85 -10.09
N LEU A 146 16.01 -8.04 -11.13
CA LEU A 146 15.17 -6.88 -11.45
C LEU A 146 13.69 -7.27 -11.58
N LEU A 147 13.37 -8.37 -12.27
CA LEU A 147 11.99 -8.84 -12.39
C LEU A 147 11.45 -9.41 -11.07
N ALA A 148 12.29 -10.10 -10.29
CA ALA A 148 11.90 -10.66 -8.99
C ALA A 148 11.49 -9.56 -7.99
N LEU A 149 12.03 -8.35 -8.13
CA LEU A 149 11.73 -7.20 -7.29
C LEU A 149 10.44 -6.46 -7.67
N ALA A 150 9.73 -6.88 -8.72
CA ALA A 150 8.53 -6.22 -9.21
C ALA A 150 7.51 -5.93 -8.10
N GLY A 151 7.19 -6.90 -7.25
CA GLY A 151 6.18 -6.73 -6.20
C GLY A 151 6.55 -5.70 -5.13
N ALA A 152 7.85 -5.44 -4.92
CA ALA A 152 8.33 -4.42 -3.99
C ALA A 152 8.29 -3.04 -4.65
N PHE A 153 8.94 -2.87 -5.80
CA PHE A 153 9.02 -1.58 -6.50
C PHE A 153 7.66 -1.12 -7.03
N HIS A 154 6.84 -2.03 -7.54
CA HIS A 154 5.45 -1.75 -7.96
C HIS A 154 4.58 -1.24 -6.82
N ARG A 155 4.95 -1.44 -5.54
CA ARG A 155 4.14 -1.00 -4.38
C ARG A 155 4.87 -0.01 -3.49
N ILE A 156 6.05 0.47 -3.89
CA ILE A 156 6.91 1.27 -3.02
C ILE A 156 6.24 2.55 -2.51
N THR A 157 5.43 3.20 -3.33
CA THR A 157 4.68 4.40 -2.91
C THR A 157 3.45 4.09 -2.06
N ASP A 158 3.05 2.82 -1.94
CA ASP A 158 1.90 2.40 -1.15
C ASP A 158 2.28 2.20 0.32
N TYR A 159 3.55 1.90 0.60
CA TYR A 159 4.07 1.67 1.94
C TYR A 159 5.13 2.69 2.42
N THR A 160 5.62 3.55 1.53
CA THR A 160 6.48 4.71 1.89
C THR A 160 5.65 5.99 1.91
N ASP A 161 6.14 7.05 2.56
CA ASP A 161 5.45 8.36 2.59
C ASP A 161 5.69 9.22 1.34
N GLY A 162 6.43 8.67 0.36
CA GLY A 162 6.76 9.29 -0.91
C GLY A 162 7.93 10.27 -0.87
N ASP A 163 8.37 10.71 0.31
CA ASP A 163 9.48 11.66 0.43
C ASP A 163 10.81 10.98 0.06
N GLY A 164 11.32 11.28 -1.14
CA GLY A 164 12.53 10.65 -1.67
C GLY A 164 12.33 9.24 -2.23
N THR A 165 11.09 8.74 -2.31
CA THR A 165 10.77 7.42 -2.88
C THR A 165 9.75 7.46 -4.02
N ASN A 166 9.07 8.59 -4.22
CA ASN A 166 8.04 8.76 -5.26
C ASN A 166 8.53 8.46 -6.69
N HIS A 167 9.81 8.72 -6.98
CA HIS A 167 10.40 8.48 -8.32
C HIS A 167 10.76 7.00 -8.55
N ILE A 168 10.94 6.21 -7.49
CA ILE A 168 11.55 4.88 -7.57
C ILE A 168 10.69 3.91 -8.37
N ARG A 169 9.35 4.00 -8.29
CA ARG A 169 8.46 3.16 -9.10
C ARG A 169 8.61 3.47 -10.60
N SER A 170 8.70 4.74 -10.97
CA SER A 170 8.88 5.18 -12.36
C SER A 170 10.26 4.77 -12.90
N GLU A 171 11.31 4.97 -12.10
CA GLU A 171 12.68 4.54 -12.44
C GLU A 171 12.76 3.02 -12.61
N TYR A 172 12.08 2.24 -11.76
CA TYR A 172 11.99 0.79 -11.92
C TYR A 172 11.35 0.40 -13.26
N TYR A 173 10.24 1.04 -13.64
CA TYR A 173 9.60 0.78 -14.93
C TYR A 173 10.49 1.16 -16.11
N ALA A 174 11.21 2.27 -16.03
CA ALA A 174 12.19 2.66 -17.04
C ALA A 174 13.31 1.61 -17.16
N ALA A 175 13.86 1.12 -16.05
CA ALA A 175 14.88 0.07 -16.04
C ALA A 175 14.37 -1.25 -16.64
N VAL A 176 13.14 -1.67 -16.28
CA VAL A 176 12.49 -2.84 -16.88
C VAL A 176 12.31 -2.63 -18.38
N ALA A 177 11.80 -1.49 -18.81
CA ALA A 177 11.56 -1.18 -20.22
C ALA A 177 12.87 -1.15 -21.05
N LYS A 178 13.96 -0.64 -20.46
CA LYS A 178 15.30 -0.61 -21.05
C LYS A 178 15.86 -2.01 -21.26
N HIS A 179 15.69 -2.92 -20.30
CA HIS A 179 16.33 -4.24 -20.32
C HIS A 179 15.43 -5.39 -20.81
N TYR A 180 14.11 -5.19 -20.80
CA TYR A 180 13.03 -6.09 -21.20
C TYR A 180 11.95 -5.34 -21.99
N PRO A 181 12.26 -4.86 -23.21
CA PRO A 181 11.34 -4.06 -24.02
C PRO A 181 10.00 -4.76 -24.30
N GLU A 182 9.97 -6.10 -24.32
CA GLU A 182 8.75 -6.88 -24.46
C GLU A 182 7.78 -6.75 -23.28
N ARG A 183 8.24 -6.21 -22.14
CA ARG A 183 7.43 -5.95 -20.95
C ARG A 183 6.73 -4.60 -20.97
N ILE A 184 7.08 -3.69 -21.88
CA ILE A 184 6.47 -2.35 -21.97
C ILE A 184 4.95 -2.45 -22.16
N ALA A 185 4.49 -3.24 -23.13
CA ALA A 185 3.06 -3.38 -23.42
C ALA A 185 2.23 -3.97 -22.26
N PRO A 186 2.60 -5.12 -21.65
CA PRO A 186 1.85 -5.63 -20.50
C PRO A 186 1.91 -4.67 -19.30
N MET A 187 3.05 -4.01 -19.05
CA MET A 187 3.19 -3.04 -17.96
C MET A 187 2.29 -1.82 -18.13
N LEU A 188 2.24 -1.24 -19.34
CA LEU A 188 1.32 -0.15 -19.65
C LEU A 188 -0.14 -0.58 -19.48
N ASN A 189 -0.51 -1.78 -19.94
CA ASN A 189 -1.85 -2.31 -19.75
C ASN A 189 -2.21 -2.43 -18.26
N ASP A 190 -1.31 -2.99 -17.44
CA ASP A 190 -1.54 -3.15 -16.01
C ASP A 190 -1.73 -1.79 -15.32
N LEU A 191 -0.90 -0.79 -15.66
CA LEU A 191 -1.03 0.58 -15.14
C LEU A 191 -2.31 1.28 -15.59
N ILE A 192 -2.70 1.14 -16.86
CA ILE A 192 -3.96 1.69 -17.38
C ILE A 192 -5.17 1.05 -16.70
N TRP A 193 -5.15 -0.28 -16.51
CA TRP A 193 -6.21 -0.99 -15.79
C TRP A 193 -6.31 -0.59 -14.32
N ALA A 194 -5.18 -0.24 -13.70
CA ALA A 194 -5.13 0.28 -12.33
C ALA A 194 -5.47 1.79 -12.23
N GLU A 195 -5.70 2.47 -13.36
CA GLU A 195 -5.88 3.93 -13.44
C GLU A 195 -4.68 4.75 -12.91
N ASP A 196 -3.49 4.17 -12.99
CA ASP A 196 -2.22 4.72 -12.49
C ASP A 196 -1.59 5.73 -13.48
N TRP A 197 -2.36 6.74 -13.90
CA TRP A 197 -2.03 7.65 -15.02
C TRP A 197 -0.67 8.34 -14.91
N ARG A 198 -0.25 8.71 -13.70
CA ARG A 198 1.07 9.31 -13.45
C ARG A 198 2.20 8.41 -13.96
N TYR A 199 2.16 7.13 -13.62
CA TYR A 199 3.21 6.19 -14.02
C TYR A 199 3.13 5.83 -15.51
N VAL A 200 1.93 5.91 -16.09
CA VAL A 200 1.73 5.79 -17.54
C VAL A 200 2.42 6.95 -18.26
N GLU A 201 2.18 8.20 -17.81
CA GLU A 201 2.82 9.40 -18.36
C GLU A 201 4.34 9.34 -18.22
N ASP A 202 4.87 9.05 -17.03
CA ASP A 202 6.31 8.91 -16.78
C ASP A 202 6.96 7.90 -17.75
N LEU A 203 6.31 6.74 -17.96
CA LEU A 203 6.83 5.72 -18.87
C LEU A 203 6.76 6.17 -20.33
N TYR A 204 5.69 6.86 -20.75
CA TYR A 204 5.59 7.44 -22.09
C TYR A 204 6.66 8.50 -22.35
N GLU A 205 7.01 9.31 -21.35
CA GLU A 205 8.09 10.30 -21.43
C GLU A 205 9.46 9.63 -21.60
N GLU A 206 9.66 8.46 -20.98
CA GLU A 206 10.89 7.67 -21.12
C GLU A 206 10.97 6.88 -22.44
N LEU A 207 9.85 6.50 -23.07
CA LEU A 207 9.86 5.66 -24.28
C LEU A 207 10.86 6.11 -25.36
N PRO A 208 10.96 7.41 -25.73
CA PRO A 208 11.91 7.86 -26.74
C PRO A 208 13.37 7.62 -26.37
N SER A 209 13.73 7.55 -25.07
CA SER A 209 15.10 7.34 -24.60
C SER A 209 15.52 5.86 -24.69
N LEU A 210 14.55 4.94 -24.76
CA LEU A 210 14.80 3.51 -24.68
C LEU A 210 15.47 2.92 -25.95
N PRO A 211 16.29 1.86 -25.82
CA PRO A 211 16.98 1.26 -26.96
C PRO A 211 16.06 0.83 -28.11
N LEU A 212 14.85 0.36 -27.79
CA LEU A 212 13.86 -0.05 -28.80
C LEU A 212 13.39 1.12 -29.67
N ALA A 213 13.18 2.30 -29.07
CA ALA A 213 12.74 3.50 -29.76
C ALA A 213 13.80 4.11 -30.69
N GLN A 214 15.07 3.84 -30.39
CA GLN A 214 16.22 4.33 -31.17
C GLN A 214 16.50 3.49 -32.42
N THR A 215 15.76 2.41 -32.64
CA THR A 215 15.77 1.65 -33.91
C THR A 215 15.02 2.41 -35.00
N ALA A 216 15.32 2.14 -36.27
CA ALA A 216 14.64 2.79 -37.40
C ALA A 216 13.11 2.49 -37.37
N GLU A 217 12.75 1.26 -37.05
CA GLU A 217 11.37 0.80 -36.91
C GLU A 217 10.68 1.44 -35.70
N GLY A 218 11.37 1.50 -34.55
CA GLY A 218 10.87 2.13 -33.33
C GLY A 218 10.61 3.62 -33.51
N ALA A 219 11.55 4.34 -34.12
CA ALA A 219 11.39 5.76 -34.44
C ALA A 219 10.25 6.00 -35.43
N ALA A 220 10.13 5.16 -36.46
CA ALA A 220 9.03 5.24 -37.42
C ALA A 220 7.67 5.03 -36.73
N LEU A 221 7.55 4.03 -35.86
CA LEU A 221 6.32 3.75 -35.11
C LEU A 221 5.97 4.89 -34.13
N LEU A 222 6.93 5.38 -33.35
CA LEU A 222 6.70 6.49 -32.41
C LEU A 222 6.35 7.79 -33.13
N SER A 223 6.86 8.02 -34.34
CA SER A 223 6.47 9.19 -35.15
C SER A 223 4.99 9.18 -35.59
N THR A 224 4.31 8.03 -35.51
CA THR A 224 2.87 7.94 -35.76
C THR A 224 2.02 8.36 -34.56
N PHE A 225 2.63 8.47 -33.38
CA PHE A 225 1.96 8.98 -32.19
C PHE A 225 1.83 10.50 -32.29
N ILE A 226 0.60 11.00 -32.20
CA ILE A 226 0.35 12.43 -32.01
C ILE A 226 0.67 12.73 -30.55
N MET A 227 1.83 13.34 -30.29
CA MET A 227 2.08 13.96 -28.98
C MET A 227 0.95 14.96 -28.70
N PRO A 228 0.23 14.88 -27.57
CA PRO A 228 -0.78 15.87 -27.23
C PRO A 228 -0.09 17.22 -26.98
N SER A 229 -0.06 18.04 -28.02
CA SER A 229 0.31 19.46 -28.01
C SER A 229 1.60 19.83 -27.25
N GLY A 230 2.75 19.55 -27.88
CA GLY A 230 3.88 20.47 -27.74
C GLY A 230 3.48 21.76 -28.46
N VAL A 231 3.30 22.86 -27.74
CA VAL A 231 3.19 24.20 -28.36
C VAL A 231 4.51 24.45 -29.09
N VAL A 232 4.51 24.21 -30.41
CA VAL A 232 5.56 24.69 -31.29
C VAL A 232 5.38 26.19 -31.36
N VAL A 233 6.10 26.93 -30.49
CA VAL A 233 6.32 28.36 -30.71
C VAL A 233 7.25 28.46 -31.92
N GLU A 234 6.66 28.47 -33.12
CA GLU A 234 7.35 28.92 -34.31
C GLU A 234 7.84 30.35 -34.07
N ARG A 235 9.14 30.50 -33.80
CA ARG A 235 9.78 31.81 -33.96
C ARG A 235 9.75 32.13 -35.45
N ARG A 236 8.87 33.07 -35.83
CA ARG A 236 8.98 33.73 -37.13
C ARG A 236 10.36 34.39 -37.24
N PRO A 237 11.02 34.31 -38.40
CA PRO A 237 12.18 35.13 -38.67
C PRO A 237 11.71 36.59 -38.80
N GLU A 238 12.23 37.47 -37.95
CA GLU A 238 12.10 38.92 -38.14
C GLU A 238 12.91 39.32 -39.37
N ALA A 239 12.25 40.10 -40.24
CA ALA A 239 12.83 40.77 -41.39
C ALA A 239 13.28 42.18 -41.02
#